data_AF-A0A2P2J750-F1
#
_entry.id   AF-A0A2P2J750-F1
#
_cell.length_a   1.000
_cell.length_b   1.000
_cell.length_c   1.000
_cell.angle_alpha   90.00
_cell.angle_beta   90.00
_cell.angle_gamma   90.00
#
_symmetry.space_group_name_H-M   'P 1'
#
loop_
_entity.id
_entity.type
_entity.pdbx_description
1 polymer ?
#
loop_
_entity_poly.entity_id
_entity_poly.type
_entity_poly.pdbx_seq_one_letter_code
_entity_poly.pdbx_strand_id
1 'polypeptide(L)'
;MEAVDPDDIFKDDEDDSDGDDFSQREATKELAVYLVDASPKMFTATCSADGEKKETHFHVAVSCIAEALKTQIINRSYDEVAICFFNTHTLFWQSPVSI
;
A
#
# COMPACT_ATOMS: atom_id res chain seq x y z
N MET A 1 2.03 51.19 -31.39
CA MET A 1 2.11 50.58 -30.04
C MET A 1 0.82 49.80 -29.91
N GLU A 2 0.84 48.56 -30.38
CA GLU A 2 -0.34 47.70 -30.31
C GLU A 2 -0.49 47.18 -28.88
N ALA A 3 -1.72 47.18 -28.39
CA ALA A 3 -2.04 46.65 -27.07
C ALA A 3 -1.86 45.12 -27.14
N VAL A 4 -1.00 44.60 -26.29
CA VAL A 4 -0.85 43.16 -26.08
C VAL A 4 -2.17 42.67 -25.47
N ASP A 5 -2.83 41.76 -26.17
CA ASP A 5 -4.05 41.11 -25.69
C ASP A 5 -3.71 40.30 -24.42
N PRO A 6 -4.36 40.56 -23.26
CA PRO A 6 -4.09 39.83 -22.03
C PRO A 6 -4.39 38.33 -22.11
N ASP A 7 -5.14 37.87 -23.13
CA ASP A 7 -5.38 36.44 -23.38
C ASP A 7 -4.26 35.77 -24.19
N ASP A 8 -3.31 36.55 -24.73
CA ASP A 8 -2.15 36.07 -25.52
C ASP A 8 -0.85 35.99 -24.69
N ILE A 9 -0.89 36.44 -23.42
CA ILE A 9 0.25 36.36 -22.47
C ILE A 9 0.34 34.98 -21.77
N PHE A 10 -0.75 34.22 -21.74
CA PHE A 10 -0.82 32.92 -21.07
C PHE A 10 -0.79 31.73 -22.04
N LYS A 11 -0.57 31.98 -23.32
CA LYS A 11 -0.30 30.94 -24.31
C LYS A 11 1.21 30.80 -24.48
N ASP A 12 1.87 30.27 -23.46
CA ASP A 12 3.14 29.57 -23.69
C ASP A 12 2.77 28.25 -24.37
N ASP A 13 2.99 28.24 -25.68
CA ASP A 13 2.96 27.06 -26.53
C ASP A 13 3.96 26.00 -26.02
N GLU A 14 3.50 24.75 -26.00
CA GLU A 14 4.29 23.50 -26.03
C GLU A 14 5.11 23.10 -24.79
N ASP A 15 4.46 22.40 -23.85
CA ASP A 15 4.92 21.04 -23.43
C ASP A 15 3.78 20.20 -22.78
N ASP A 16 2.56 20.25 -23.36
CA ASP A 16 1.44 19.39 -22.94
C ASP A 16 1.52 18.03 -23.62
N SER A 17 2.42 17.15 -23.18
CA SER A 17 2.36 15.74 -23.60
C SER A 17 2.71 14.69 -22.56
N ASP A 18 3.00 15.04 -21.29
CA ASP A 18 3.26 14.03 -20.24
C ASP A 18 2.61 14.30 -18.87
N GLY A 19 1.90 15.43 -18.68
CA GLY A 19 1.39 15.84 -17.36
C GLY A 19 0.02 15.27 -16.94
N ASP A 20 -0.84 14.94 -17.90
CA ASP A 20 -2.24 14.60 -17.62
C ASP A 20 -2.42 13.10 -17.27
N ASP A 21 -1.61 12.22 -17.86
CA ASP A 21 -1.58 10.78 -17.54
C ASP A 21 -1.03 10.52 -16.13
N PHE A 22 -0.07 11.33 -15.66
CA PHE A 22 0.48 11.21 -14.31
C PHE A 22 -0.55 11.56 -13.23
N SER A 23 -1.27 12.67 -13.42
CA SER A 23 -2.31 13.14 -12.49
C SER A 23 -3.52 12.20 -12.44
N GLN A 24 -3.90 11.62 -13.58
CA GLN A 24 -5.01 10.66 -13.67
C GLN A 24 -4.66 9.29 -13.06
N ARG A 25 -3.39 8.86 -13.12
CA ARG A 25 -2.89 7.65 -12.43
C ARG A 25 -2.93 7.79 -10.92
N GLU A 26 -2.55 8.94 -10.36
CA GLU A 26 -2.67 9.17 -8.92
C GLU A 26 -4.14 9.19 -8.45
N ALA A 27 -5.05 9.74 -9.26
CA ALA A 27 -6.47 9.81 -8.93
C ALA A 27 -7.19 8.44 -8.90
N THR A 28 -6.60 7.40 -9.51
CA THR A 28 -7.18 6.04 -9.56
C THR A 28 -6.46 5.03 -8.67
N LYS A 29 -5.38 5.45 -8.01
CA LYS A 29 -4.53 4.60 -7.19
C LYS A 29 -5.20 4.28 -5.86
N GLU A 30 -5.41 3.00 -5.57
CA GLU A 30 -5.95 2.57 -4.29
C GLU A 30 -4.81 2.37 -3.28
N LEU A 31 -5.02 2.88 -2.05
CA LEU A 31 -4.12 2.69 -0.92
C LEU A 31 -4.74 1.66 0.04
N ALA A 32 -4.10 0.51 0.19
CA ALA A 32 -4.56 -0.54 1.10
C ALA A 32 -3.57 -0.77 2.25
N VAL A 33 -4.08 -0.86 3.48
CA VAL A 33 -3.27 -1.17 4.67
C VAL A 33 -3.81 -2.41 5.36
N TYR A 34 -2.99 -3.46 5.41
CA TYR A 34 -3.28 -4.67 6.19
C TYR A 34 -2.69 -4.52 7.59
N LEU A 35 -3.55 -4.32 8.58
CA LEU A 35 -3.14 -4.25 9.99
C LEU A 35 -3.31 -5.62 10.66
N VAL A 36 -2.21 -6.23 11.09
CA VAL A 36 -2.16 -7.59 11.63
C VAL A 36 -1.78 -7.58 13.10
N ASP A 37 -2.65 -8.12 13.95
CA ASP A 37 -2.36 -8.32 15.37
C ASP A 37 -1.29 -9.40 15.51
N ALA A 38 -0.18 -9.08 16.15
CA ALA A 38 0.93 -9.99 16.45
C ALA A 38 1.04 -10.30 17.96
N SER A 39 -0.03 -10.06 18.73
CA SER A 39 -0.08 -10.43 20.14
C SER A 39 -0.07 -11.96 20.34
N PRO A 40 0.37 -12.46 21.51
CA PRO A 40 0.47 -13.90 21.78
C PRO A 40 -0.80 -14.71 21.51
N LYS A 41 -1.99 -14.11 21.70
CA LYS A 41 -3.29 -14.76 21.41
C LYS A 41 -3.44 -15.18 19.95
N MET A 42 -2.77 -14.50 19.02
CA MET A 42 -2.85 -14.80 17.58
C MET A 42 -2.07 -16.07 17.19
N PHE A 43 -1.17 -16.54 18.05
CA PHE A 43 -0.39 -17.77 17.86
C PHE A 43 -1.04 -19.00 18.51
N THR A 44 -2.23 -18.85 19.09
CA THR A 44 -3.00 -19.98 19.59
C THR A 44 -3.49 -20.83 18.42
N ALA A 45 -3.36 -22.15 18.56
CA ALA A 45 -3.80 -23.09 17.53
C ALA A 45 -5.33 -23.06 17.40
N THR A 46 -5.81 -22.84 16.18
CA THR A 46 -7.18 -23.16 15.80
C THR A 46 -7.29 -24.67 15.62
N CYS A 47 -8.39 -25.24 16.09
CA CYS A 47 -8.66 -26.65 15.87
C CYS A 47 -9.22 -26.80 14.46
N SER A 48 -8.39 -27.21 13.51
CA SER A 48 -8.84 -27.56 12.16
C SER A 48 -9.59 -28.89 12.19
N ALA A 49 -10.73 -28.97 11.51
CA ALA A 49 -11.62 -30.15 11.52
C ALA A 49 -10.93 -31.45 11.04
N ASP A 50 -9.86 -31.33 10.25
CA ASP A 50 -9.23 -32.44 9.53
C ASP A 50 -7.86 -32.88 10.08
N GLY A 51 -7.57 -32.61 11.36
CA GLY A 51 -6.55 -33.34 12.13
C GLY A 51 -5.07 -33.19 11.74
N GLU A 52 -4.70 -32.59 10.60
CA GLU A 52 -3.33 -32.69 10.10
C GLU A 52 -2.43 -31.46 10.29
N LYS A 53 -2.97 -30.25 10.55
CA LYS A 53 -2.15 -29.09 10.95
C LYS A 53 -2.92 -28.17 11.89
N LYS A 54 -2.40 -27.98 13.10
CA LYS A 54 -2.83 -26.89 14.00
C LYS A 54 -2.38 -25.57 13.39
N GLU A 55 -3.25 -24.95 12.63
CA GLU A 55 -3.02 -23.60 12.09
C GLU A 55 -3.25 -22.57 13.21
N THR A 56 -2.66 -21.38 13.13
CA THR A 56 -2.90 -20.31 14.10
C THR A 56 -3.71 -19.20 13.45
N HIS A 57 -4.41 -18.38 14.25
CA HIS A 57 -5.10 -17.20 13.72
C HIS A 57 -4.16 -16.28 12.93
N PHE A 58 -2.90 -16.17 13.37
CA PHE A 58 -1.85 -15.44 12.67
C PHE A 58 -1.56 -16.05 11.29
N HIS A 59 -1.43 -17.37 11.19
CA HIS A 59 -1.13 -18.05 9.93
C HIS A 59 -2.28 -17.91 8.92
N VAL A 60 -3.53 -18.01 9.38
CA VAL A 60 -4.71 -17.77 8.55
C VAL A 60 -4.71 -16.35 8.00
N ALA A 61 -4.48 -15.33 8.85
CA ALA A 61 -4.48 -13.94 8.43
C ALA A 61 -3.42 -13.65 7.36
N VAL A 62 -2.19 -14.13 7.56
CA VAL A 62 -1.09 -13.95 6.60
C VAL A 62 -1.38 -14.69 5.28
N SER A 63 -1.97 -15.88 5.34
CA SER A 63 -2.35 -16.65 4.14
C SER A 63 -3.40 -15.92 3.32
N CYS A 64 -4.45 -15.40 3.97
CA CYS A 64 -5.48 -14.60 3.29
C CYS A 64 -4.89 -13.35 2.63
N ILE A 65 -3.97 -12.64 3.31
CA ILE A 65 -3.30 -11.47 2.74
C ILE A 65 -2.48 -11.87 1.51
N ALA A 66 -1.74 -12.98 1.58
CA ALA A 66 -0.94 -13.46 0.46
C ALA A 66 -1.81 -13.83 -0.76
N GLU A 67 -2.98 -14.41 -0.55
CA GLU A 67 -3.93 -14.74 -1.63
C GLU A 67 -4.57 -13.48 -2.24
N ALA A 68 -4.95 -12.52 -1.41
CA ALA A 68 -5.46 -11.22 -1.87
C ALA A 68 -4.41 -10.49 -2.72
N LEU A 69 -3.15 -10.46 -2.26
CA LEU A 69 -2.04 -9.83 -2.97
C LEU A 69 -1.76 -10.48 -4.32
N LYS A 70 -1.79 -11.81 -4.42
CA LYS A 70 -1.65 -12.50 -5.72
C LYS A 70 -2.69 -12.02 -6.73
N THR A 71 -3.92 -11.80 -6.28
CA THR A 71 -5.01 -11.32 -7.13
C THR A 71 -4.84 -9.85 -7.51
N GLN A 72 -4.37 -9.01 -6.58
CA GLN A 72 -4.12 -7.59 -6.80
C GLN A 72 -2.95 -7.35 -7.76
N ILE A 73 -1.84 -8.08 -7.65
CA ILE A 73 -0.67 -7.94 -8.53
C ILE A 73 -1.04 -8.13 -10.01
N ILE A 74 -1.99 -9.03 -10.29
CA ILE A 74 -2.40 -9.35 -11.67
C ILE A 74 -3.30 -8.26 -12.26
N ASN A 75 -4.14 -7.61 -11.44
CA ASN A 75 -5.25 -6.77 -11.93
C ASN A 75 -5.07 -5.27 -11.62
N ARG A 76 -4.23 -4.91 -10.66
CA ARG A 76 -4.09 -3.55 -10.11
C ARG A 76 -2.65 -3.23 -9.70
N SER A 77 -1.72 -3.37 -10.64
CA SER A 77 -0.27 -3.27 -10.40
C SER A 77 0.24 -1.89 -9.94
N TYR A 78 -0.60 -0.85 -9.99
CA TYR A 78 -0.26 0.50 -9.58
C TYR A 78 -0.73 0.84 -8.16
N ASP A 79 -1.56 -0.03 -7.54
CA ASP A 79 -2.02 0.16 -6.16
C ASP A 79 -0.86 0.02 -5.18
N GLU A 80 -0.90 0.83 -4.11
CA GLU A 80 0.10 0.78 -3.05
C GLU A 80 -0.46 0.04 -1.83
N VAL A 81 0.34 -0.91 -1.33
CA VAL A 81 -0.04 -1.74 -0.20
C VAL A 81 0.99 -1.65 0.91
N ALA A 82 0.52 -1.42 2.13
CA ALA A 82 1.31 -1.56 3.34
C ALA A 82 0.80 -2.72 4.21
N ILE A 83 1.74 -3.42 4.87
CA ILE A 83 1.41 -4.45 5.86
C ILE A 83 2.06 -4.04 7.19
N CYS A 84 1.22 -3.85 8.21
CA CYS A 84 1.63 -3.37 9.52
C CYS A 84 1.32 -4.43 10.58
N PHE A 85 2.36 -4.92 11.26
CA PHE A 85 2.19 -5.80 12.42
C PHE A 85 2.20 -4.96 13.70
N PHE A 86 1.15 -5.06 14.52
CA PHE A 86 1.07 -4.36 15.81
C PHE A 86 1.04 -5.36 16.97
N ASN A 87 1.30 -4.89 18.20
CA ASN A 87 1.59 -5.75 19.36
C ASN A 87 2.83 -6.63 19.21
N THR A 88 3.82 -6.18 18.42
CA THR A 88 5.15 -6.81 18.34
C THR A 88 6.00 -6.38 19.54
N HIS A 89 6.97 -7.20 19.93
CA HIS A 89 7.92 -6.85 21.00
C HIS A 89 8.88 -5.71 20.62
N THR A 90 8.96 -5.36 19.34
CA THR A 90 9.91 -4.38 18.82
C THR A 90 9.18 -3.17 18.27
N LEU A 91 9.14 -2.09 19.06
CA LEU A 91 8.99 -0.75 18.52
C LEU A 91 10.38 -0.36 17.98
N PHE A 92 10.56 -0.32 16.67
CA PHE A 92 11.79 0.22 16.09
C PHE A 92 11.87 1.72 16.40
N TRP A 93 12.56 2.06 17.50
CA TRP A 93 13.25 3.34 17.69
C TRP A 93 14.58 3.03 18.35
N GLN A 94 15.57 2.63 17.55
CA GLN A 94 16.95 2.84 17.97
C GLN A 94 17.29 4.30 17.66
N SER A 95 17.60 5.07 18.70
CA SER A 95 18.30 6.34 18.60
C SER A 95 19.42 6.24 17.55
N PRO A 96 19.69 7.28 16.74
CA PRO A 96 20.89 7.29 15.92
C PRO A 96 22.11 7.12 16.84
N VAL A 97 22.84 6.03 16.66
CA VAL A 97 24.19 5.88 17.20
C VAL A 97 25.07 6.67 16.24
N SER A 98 25.52 7.84 16.68
CA SER A 98 26.61 8.54 16.00
C SER A 98 27.88 7.68 16.16
N ILE A 99 28.46 7.29 15.03
CA ILE A 99 29.85 6.83 14.95
C ILE A 99 30.77 8.05 14.93
#